data_AF-A0A974AZD2-F1
#
_entry.id   AF-A0A974AZD2-F1
#
_cell.length_a   1.000
_cell.length_b   1.000
_cell.length_c   1.000
_cell.angle_alpha   90.00
_cell.angle_beta   90.00
_cell.angle_gamma   90.00
#
_symmetry.space_group_name_H-M   'P 1'
#
loop_
_entity.id
_entity.type
_entity.pdbx_description
1 polymer ?
#
loop_
_entity_poly.entity_id
_entity_poly.type
_entity_poly.pdbx_seq_one_letter_code
_entity_poly.pdbx_strand_id
1 'polypeptide(L)'
;MGTTETPDAYVAGYAEILAEVGRTGRRLTRDELDGRRSLGEQAAEAGHGLRPLVIQYLAKTRTAWPVTTSPESVLAAVEQAVDAFAGGYERAQRLAVRKEEAARREFVDDLLYGRSDPGRLAQRAERFGLRLAHAHAVGVAEAPEAYDDTHPVTRTVEAALLSRFGDRRILLTTKEGRLICVVPADQEEVVRYFAKQAYAATGGGRAAIGRPHQGAGGVVRSYEEALNALDLADRIGLDEPVLHAADLLVFPVLARDREAMADLVQSALGPLQQARGGAQPLLDTLHAYFDAGCVAAQAARRLNLSVRALTYRLERIHRLTGSDPTDPVHRYTLQTAAIGARLLDWPAKDL
;
A
#
# COMPACT_ATOMS: atom_id res chain seq x y z
N MET A 1 -20.31 -10.95 27.68
CA MET A 1 -20.48 -11.86 26.53
C MET A 1 -21.91 -12.35 26.53
N GLY A 2 -22.81 -11.65 25.84
CA GLY A 2 -24.18 -12.12 25.66
C GLY A 2 -24.17 -13.32 24.71
N THR A 3 -24.70 -14.44 25.14
CA THR A 3 -25.06 -15.55 24.25
C THR A 3 -26.16 -15.05 23.33
N THR A 4 -25.78 -14.54 22.16
CA THR A 4 -26.74 -14.29 21.08
C THR A 4 -27.33 -15.64 20.72
N GLU A 5 -28.58 -15.86 21.10
CA GLU A 5 -29.32 -17.07 20.79
C GLU A 5 -29.38 -17.19 19.26
N THR A 6 -28.62 -18.11 18.69
CA THR A 6 -28.59 -18.28 17.23
C THR A 6 -29.95 -18.83 16.79
N PRO A 7 -30.69 -18.15 15.89
CA PRO A 7 -32.05 -18.53 15.55
C PRO A 7 -32.15 -19.96 15.00
N ASP A 8 -33.10 -20.75 15.51
CA ASP A 8 -33.43 -22.09 15.01
C ASP A 8 -33.87 -22.11 13.53
N ALA A 9 -34.13 -20.94 12.95
CA ALA A 9 -34.47 -20.74 11.54
C ALA A 9 -33.40 -21.30 10.57
N TYR A 10 -32.11 -21.27 10.93
CA TYR A 10 -31.02 -21.71 10.02
C TYR A 10 -30.82 -23.23 9.97
N VAL A 11 -31.49 -23.96 10.86
CA VAL A 11 -31.59 -25.43 10.88
C VAL A 11 -32.99 -25.92 10.51
N ALA A 12 -33.91 -25.02 10.12
CA ALA A 12 -35.27 -25.38 9.75
C ALA A 12 -35.30 -26.40 8.60
N GLY A 13 -36.21 -27.38 8.67
CA GLY A 13 -36.33 -28.43 7.67
C GLY A 13 -35.25 -29.53 7.74
N TYR A 14 -34.24 -29.39 8.61
CA TYR A 14 -33.12 -30.34 8.67
C TYR A 14 -33.51 -31.69 9.29
N ALA A 15 -34.36 -31.67 10.32
CA ALA A 15 -34.81 -32.90 10.99
C ALA A 15 -35.67 -33.76 10.06
N GLU A 16 -36.50 -33.14 9.23
CA GLU A 16 -37.33 -33.80 8.23
C GLU A 16 -36.47 -34.46 7.14
N ILE A 17 -35.40 -33.78 6.69
CA ILE A 17 -34.42 -34.34 5.76
C ILE A 17 -33.75 -35.58 6.36
N LEU A 18 -33.32 -35.51 7.63
CA LEU A 18 -32.69 -36.65 8.31
C LEU A 18 -33.67 -37.83 8.48
N ALA A 19 -34.94 -37.57 8.81
CA ALA A 19 -35.94 -38.62 8.92
C ALA A 19 -36.21 -39.30 7.56
N GLU A 20 -36.26 -38.53 6.48
CA GLU A 20 -36.49 -39.03 5.13
C GLU A 20 -35.31 -39.84 4.57
N VAL A 21 -34.09 -39.35 4.78
CA VAL A 21 -32.85 -40.11 4.51
C VAL A 21 -32.83 -41.37 5.37
N GLY A 22 -33.24 -41.24 6.64
CA GLY A 22 -33.36 -42.35 7.57
C GLY A 22 -34.24 -43.47 7.04
N ARG A 23 -35.36 -43.11 6.42
CA ARG A 23 -36.35 -44.05 5.89
C ARG A 23 -35.95 -44.69 4.56
N THR A 24 -35.27 -43.94 3.69
CA THR A 24 -35.03 -44.35 2.29
C THR A 24 -33.58 -44.70 1.99
N GLY A 25 -32.62 -44.33 2.84
CA GLY A 25 -31.19 -44.51 2.61
C GLY A 25 -30.62 -43.64 1.48
N ARG A 26 -31.42 -42.73 0.91
CA ARG A 26 -31.01 -41.86 -0.19
C ARG A 26 -30.04 -40.78 0.26
N ARG A 27 -29.35 -40.17 -0.70
CA ARG A 27 -28.60 -38.91 -0.49
C ARG A 27 -29.52 -37.70 -0.56
N LEU A 28 -29.04 -36.55 -0.08
CA LEU A 28 -29.77 -35.28 -0.25
C LEU A 28 -29.96 -34.97 -1.74
N THR A 29 -31.15 -34.49 -2.06
CA THR A 29 -31.49 -33.97 -3.39
C THR A 29 -30.80 -32.64 -3.64
N ARG A 30 -30.76 -32.23 -4.91
CA ARG A 30 -30.23 -30.91 -5.29
C ARG A 30 -30.96 -29.77 -4.58
N ASP A 31 -32.28 -29.83 -4.49
CA ASP A 31 -33.10 -28.78 -3.87
C ASP A 31 -32.85 -28.68 -2.36
N GLU A 32 -32.66 -29.81 -1.67
CA GLU A 32 -32.29 -29.83 -0.25
C GLU A 32 -30.91 -29.19 -0.03
N LEU A 33 -29.93 -29.51 -0.88
CA LEU A 33 -28.58 -28.92 -0.84
C LEU A 33 -28.62 -27.41 -1.14
N ASP A 34 -29.38 -26.98 -2.14
CA ASP A 34 -29.53 -25.56 -2.51
C ASP A 34 -30.26 -24.79 -1.39
N GLY A 35 -31.24 -25.41 -0.73
CA GLY A 35 -31.85 -24.87 0.48
C GLY A 35 -30.87 -24.70 1.63
N ARG A 36 -29.98 -25.68 1.87
CA ARG A 36 -28.92 -25.56 2.90
C ARG A 36 -27.92 -24.45 2.56
N ARG A 37 -27.49 -24.33 1.30
CA ARG A 37 -26.63 -23.23 0.82
C ARG A 37 -27.27 -21.87 1.07
N SER A 38 -28.54 -21.72 0.71
CA SER A 38 -29.28 -20.46 0.88
C SER A 38 -29.39 -20.05 2.35
N LEU A 39 -29.63 -21.00 3.26
CA LEU A 39 -29.62 -20.73 4.71
C LEU A 39 -28.24 -20.34 5.22
N GLY A 40 -27.17 -20.95 4.67
CA GLY A 40 -25.79 -20.57 4.96
C GLY A 40 -25.47 -19.14 4.52
N GLU A 41 -25.91 -18.75 3.31
CA GLU A 41 -25.79 -17.39 2.79
C GLU A 41 -26.51 -16.37 3.68
N GLN A 42 -27.79 -16.63 4.01
CA GLN A 42 -28.58 -15.77 4.91
C GLN A 42 -27.96 -15.65 6.30
N ALA A 43 -27.43 -16.73 6.85
CA ALA A 43 -26.78 -16.72 8.16
C ALA A 43 -25.51 -15.85 8.18
N ALA A 44 -24.73 -15.89 7.09
CA ALA A 44 -23.56 -15.02 6.92
C ALA A 44 -23.97 -13.55 6.78
N GLU A 45 -25.00 -13.26 5.98
CA GLU A 45 -25.54 -11.89 5.81
C GLU A 45 -26.11 -11.31 7.10
N ALA A 46 -26.70 -12.16 7.96
CA ALA A 46 -27.17 -11.78 9.28
C ALA A 46 -26.06 -11.67 10.35
N GLY A 47 -24.79 -11.96 10.00
CA GLY A 47 -23.64 -11.80 10.89
C GLY A 47 -23.48 -12.88 11.96
N HIS A 48 -24.13 -14.04 11.82
CA HIS A 48 -23.97 -15.15 12.75
C HIS A 48 -22.66 -15.91 12.52
N GLY A 49 -22.00 -16.36 13.58
CA GLY A 49 -20.77 -17.15 13.43
C GLY A 49 -21.04 -18.58 12.91
N LEU A 50 -20.24 -19.03 11.94
CA LEU A 50 -20.34 -20.39 11.39
C LEU A 50 -20.20 -21.49 12.46
N ARG A 51 -19.27 -21.34 13.41
CA ARG A 51 -19.00 -22.34 14.45
C ARG A 51 -20.24 -22.64 15.33
N PRO A 52 -20.93 -21.65 15.92
CA PRO A 52 -22.20 -21.88 16.63
C PRO A 52 -23.26 -22.59 15.78
N LEU A 53 -23.40 -22.24 14.50
CA LEU A 53 -24.38 -22.84 13.59
C LEU A 53 -24.08 -24.31 13.31
N VAL A 54 -22.81 -24.67 13.07
CA VAL A 54 -22.39 -26.07 12.90
C VAL A 54 -22.68 -26.88 14.17
N ILE A 55 -22.42 -26.30 15.36
CA ILE A 55 -22.77 -26.95 16.64
C ILE A 55 -24.27 -27.20 16.76
N GLN A 56 -25.11 -26.28 16.27
CA GLN A 56 -26.57 -26.48 16.23
C GLN A 56 -26.99 -27.61 15.29
N TYR A 57 -26.40 -27.69 14.08
CA TYR A 57 -26.63 -28.83 13.17
C TYR A 57 -26.32 -30.16 13.89
N LEU A 58 -25.16 -30.27 14.54
CA LEU A 58 -24.78 -31.47 15.29
C LEU A 58 -25.69 -31.77 16.49
N ALA A 59 -26.18 -30.74 17.17
CA ALA A 59 -27.15 -30.91 18.26
C ALA A 59 -28.49 -31.44 17.73
N LYS A 60 -29.00 -30.88 16.62
CA LYS A 60 -30.23 -31.34 15.96
C LYS A 60 -30.09 -32.77 15.43
N THR A 61 -28.93 -33.15 14.87
CA THR A 61 -28.65 -34.53 14.46
C THR A 61 -28.77 -35.51 15.62
N ARG A 62 -28.24 -35.16 16.81
CA ARG A 62 -28.34 -36.03 18.01
C ARG A 62 -29.79 -36.22 18.46
N THR A 63 -30.61 -35.17 18.39
CA THR A 63 -32.02 -35.26 18.81
C THR A 63 -32.93 -35.91 17.77
N ALA A 64 -32.59 -35.79 16.48
CA ALA A 64 -33.40 -36.28 15.36
C ALA A 64 -32.83 -37.56 14.73
N TRP A 65 -32.01 -38.31 15.47
CA TRP A 65 -31.37 -39.52 14.95
C TRP A 65 -32.40 -40.59 14.59
N PRO A 66 -32.46 -41.06 13.33
CA PRO A 66 -33.45 -42.05 12.91
C PRO A 66 -33.10 -43.46 13.43
N VAL A 67 -34.12 -44.20 13.89
CA VAL A 67 -33.97 -45.50 14.59
C VAL A 67 -33.72 -46.68 13.63
N THR A 68 -34.11 -46.57 12.35
CA THR A 68 -34.24 -47.72 11.42
C THR A 68 -33.25 -47.72 10.26
N THR A 69 -32.07 -47.09 10.39
CA THR A 69 -31.20 -46.77 9.24
C THR A 69 -29.78 -47.30 9.40
N SER A 70 -29.07 -47.50 8.28
CA SER A 70 -27.61 -47.53 8.27
C SER A 70 -27.05 -46.21 8.82
N PRO A 71 -26.26 -46.23 9.91
CA PRO A 71 -25.59 -45.04 10.44
C PRO A 71 -24.78 -44.29 9.38
N GLU A 72 -24.25 -45.01 8.40
CA GLU A 72 -23.43 -44.46 7.32
C GLU A 72 -24.23 -43.53 6.39
N SER A 73 -25.48 -43.88 6.06
CA SER A 73 -26.35 -43.02 5.24
C SER A 73 -26.73 -41.72 5.95
N VAL A 74 -26.98 -41.78 7.26
CA VAL A 74 -27.30 -40.61 8.09
C VAL A 74 -26.08 -39.70 8.22
N LEU A 75 -24.91 -40.27 8.50
CA LEU A 75 -23.66 -39.50 8.58
C LEU A 75 -23.32 -38.84 7.24
N ALA A 76 -23.50 -39.54 6.12
CA ALA A 76 -23.32 -38.96 4.79
C ALA A 76 -24.29 -37.79 4.53
N ALA A 77 -25.54 -37.88 4.99
CA ALA A 77 -26.50 -36.78 4.88
C ALA A 77 -26.17 -35.59 5.77
N VAL A 78 -25.63 -35.83 6.98
CA VAL A 78 -25.12 -34.77 7.86
C VAL A 78 -23.96 -34.05 7.19
N GLU A 79 -22.99 -34.80 6.65
CA GLU A 79 -21.85 -34.26 5.91
C GLU A 79 -22.33 -33.39 4.74
N GLN A 80 -23.23 -33.92 3.89
CA GLN A 80 -23.80 -33.19 2.76
C GLN A 80 -24.52 -31.90 3.16
N ALA A 81 -25.29 -31.92 4.26
CA ALA A 81 -26.04 -30.76 4.72
C ALA A 81 -25.11 -29.68 5.31
N VAL A 82 -24.14 -30.09 6.13
CA VAL A 82 -23.17 -29.17 6.76
C VAL A 82 -22.23 -28.58 5.71
N ASP A 83 -21.73 -29.39 4.76
CA ASP A 83 -20.89 -28.92 3.65
C ASP A 83 -21.66 -27.92 2.76
N ALA A 84 -22.89 -28.23 2.38
CA ALA A 84 -23.73 -27.31 1.61
C ALA A 84 -23.97 -25.99 2.36
N PHE A 85 -24.28 -26.05 3.66
CA PHE A 85 -24.46 -24.86 4.49
C PHE A 85 -23.18 -24.02 4.61
N ALA A 86 -22.05 -24.65 4.95
CA ALA A 86 -20.76 -23.99 5.08
C ALA A 86 -20.31 -23.38 3.74
N GLY A 87 -20.51 -24.08 2.62
CA GLY A 87 -20.18 -23.60 1.29
C GLY A 87 -20.99 -22.35 0.88
N GLY A 88 -22.27 -22.28 1.26
CA GLY A 88 -23.09 -21.07 1.09
C GLY A 88 -22.60 -19.92 1.97
N TYR A 89 -22.37 -20.20 3.25
CA TYR A 89 -21.85 -19.23 4.22
C TYR A 89 -20.53 -18.59 3.77
N GLU A 90 -19.53 -19.40 3.42
CA GLU A 90 -18.22 -18.93 2.99
C GLU A 90 -18.28 -18.13 1.67
N ARG A 91 -19.22 -18.48 0.79
CA ARG A 91 -19.44 -17.75 -0.46
C ARG A 91 -20.00 -16.36 -0.19
N ALA A 92 -21.03 -16.25 0.64
CA ALA A 92 -21.60 -14.98 1.06
C ALA A 92 -20.55 -14.12 1.78
N GLN A 93 -19.76 -14.71 2.69
CA GLN A 93 -18.67 -14.00 3.37
C GLN A 93 -17.61 -13.48 2.38
N ARG A 94 -17.16 -14.30 1.43
CA ARG A 94 -16.21 -13.88 0.39
C ARG A 94 -16.78 -12.77 -0.50
N LEU A 95 -18.06 -12.86 -0.86
CA LEU A 95 -18.73 -11.84 -1.66
C LEU A 95 -18.85 -10.52 -0.89
N ALA A 96 -19.16 -10.57 0.40
CA ALA A 96 -19.23 -9.40 1.26
C ALA A 96 -17.87 -8.69 1.38
N VAL A 97 -16.79 -9.43 1.62
CA VAL A 97 -15.42 -8.89 1.66
C VAL A 97 -15.07 -8.20 0.34
N ARG A 98 -15.29 -8.86 -0.80
CA ARG A 98 -15.03 -8.28 -2.13
C ARG A 98 -15.84 -7.02 -2.40
N LYS A 99 -17.11 -6.98 -1.97
CA LYS A 99 -17.97 -5.79 -2.10
C LYS A 99 -17.44 -4.64 -1.25
N GLU A 100 -16.98 -4.91 -0.03
CA GLU A 100 -16.39 -3.89 0.86
C GLU A 100 -15.08 -3.33 0.26
N GLU A 101 -14.20 -4.20 -0.23
CA GLU A 101 -12.96 -3.83 -0.91
C GLU A 101 -13.22 -2.99 -2.17
N ALA A 102 -14.20 -3.38 -2.98
CA ALA A 102 -14.59 -2.62 -4.16
C ALA A 102 -15.15 -1.23 -3.80
N ALA A 103 -16.03 -1.15 -2.78
CA ALA A 103 -16.58 0.11 -2.31
C ALA A 103 -15.51 1.05 -1.72
N ARG A 104 -14.50 0.48 -1.06
CA ARG A 104 -13.34 1.19 -0.52
C ARG A 104 -12.47 1.77 -1.64
N ARG A 105 -12.18 0.99 -2.68
CA ARG A 105 -11.42 1.45 -3.86
C ARG A 105 -12.16 2.55 -4.62
N GLU A 106 -13.45 2.35 -4.89
CA GLU A 106 -14.28 3.38 -5.53
C GLU A 106 -14.28 4.67 -4.73
N PHE A 107 -14.34 4.59 -3.39
CA PHE A 107 -14.28 5.77 -2.53
C PHE A 107 -12.93 6.50 -2.64
N VAL A 108 -11.83 5.76 -2.68
CA VAL A 108 -10.49 6.33 -2.83
C VAL A 108 -10.33 6.99 -4.20
N ASP A 109 -10.86 6.39 -5.26
CA ASP A 109 -10.85 7.01 -6.59
C ASP A 109 -11.69 8.28 -6.63
N ASP A 110 -12.88 8.26 -6.03
CA ASP A 110 -13.71 9.46 -5.90
C ASP A 110 -13.03 10.56 -5.09
N LEU A 111 -12.35 10.19 -4.00
CA LEU A 111 -11.60 11.10 -3.13
C LEU A 111 -10.41 11.72 -3.86
N LEU A 112 -9.65 10.91 -4.61
CA LEU A 112 -8.44 11.35 -5.29
C LEU A 112 -8.71 12.14 -6.57
N TYR A 113 -9.76 11.81 -7.31
CA TYR A 113 -10.11 12.49 -8.57
C TYR A 113 -11.24 13.51 -8.45
N GLY A 114 -11.80 13.71 -7.25
CA GLY A 114 -12.89 14.66 -7.00
C GLY A 114 -14.17 14.36 -7.80
N ARG A 115 -14.44 13.08 -8.09
CA ARG A 115 -15.56 12.66 -8.97
C ARG A 115 -16.92 12.57 -8.27
N SER A 116 -17.01 13.03 -7.02
CA SER A 116 -18.20 12.90 -6.17
C SER A 116 -18.60 14.21 -5.49
N ASP A 117 -19.90 14.33 -5.20
CA ASP A 117 -20.42 15.43 -4.38
C ASP A 117 -19.83 15.39 -2.95
N PRO A 118 -19.42 16.54 -2.38
CA PRO A 118 -18.78 16.60 -1.05
C PRO A 118 -19.60 15.96 0.08
N GLY A 119 -20.93 16.05 0.03
CA GLY A 119 -21.81 15.47 1.06
C GLY A 119 -21.81 13.95 1.02
N ARG A 120 -21.88 13.37 -0.19
CA ARG A 120 -21.76 11.91 -0.37
C ARG A 120 -20.36 11.40 -0.02
N LEU A 121 -19.33 12.17 -0.36
CA LEU A 121 -17.95 11.83 -0.03
C LEU A 121 -17.72 11.81 1.49
N ALA A 122 -18.25 12.79 2.22
CA ALA A 122 -18.17 12.85 3.68
C ALA A 122 -18.90 11.66 4.35
N GLN A 123 -20.10 11.31 3.89
CA GLN A 123 -20.85 10.17 4.42
C GLN A 123 -20.09 8.85 4.24
N ARG A 124 -19.50 8.63 3.05
CA ARG A 124 -18.69 7.43 2.78
C ARG A 124 -17.38 7.43 3.56
N ALA A 125 -16.76 8.59 3.74
CA ALA A 125 -15.54 8.73 4.52
C ALA A 125 -15.74 8.26 5.97
N GLU A 126 -16.86 8.63 6.61
CA GLU A 126 -17.16 8.20 7.98
C GLU A 126 -17.29 6.67 8.11
N ARG A 127 -17.88 5.99 7.11
CA ARG A 127 -17.94 4.52 7.06
C ARG A 127 -16.54 3.90 7.05
N PHE A 128 -15.58 4.53 6.39
CA PHE A 128 -14.18 4.10 6.37
C PHE A 128 -13.32 4.72 7.47
N GLY A 129 -13.96 5.31 8.49
CA GLY A 129 -13.29 5.91 9.64
C GLY A 129 -12.68 7.29 9.38
N LEU A 130 -12.75 7.85 8.17
CA LEU A 130 -12.17 9.16 7.87
C LEU A 130 -13.14 10.29 8.23
N ARG A 131 -12.62 11.35 8.86
CA ARG A 131 -13.37 12.58 9.13
C ARG A 131 -12.78 13.71 8.32
N LEU A 132 -13.25 13.89 7.09
CA LEU A 132 -12.69 14.82 6.10
C LEU A 132 -12.57 16.29 6.58
N ALA A 133 -13.24 16.69 7.64
CA ALA A 133 -13.07 18.01 8.26
C ALA A 133 -11.68 18.24 8.90
N HIS A 134 -10.91 17.18 9.18
CA HIS A 134 -9.59 17.27 9.80
C HIS A 134 -8.48 17.24 8.74
N ALA A 135 -7.25 17.51 9.20
CA ALA A 135 -6.06 17.28 8.40
C ALA A 135 -5.74 15.78 8.32
N HIS A 136 -5.27 15.33 7.16
CA HIS A 136 -4.87 13.96 6.92
C HIS A 136 -3.50 13.91 6.25
N ALA A 137 -2.70 12.92 6.65
CA ALA A 137 -1.47 12.53 5.99
C ALA A 137 -1.68 11.21 5.25
N VAL A 138 -0.95 11.04 4.15
CA VAL A 138 -1.03 9.86 3.28
C VAL A 138 0.36 9.24 3.17
N GLY A 139 0.44 7.96 3.52
CA GLY A 139 1.59 7.12 3.22
C GLY A 139 1.32 6.32 1.95
N VAL A 140 2.32 6.25 1.08
CA VAL A 140 2.29 5.42 -0.13
C VAL A 140 3.48 4.49 -0.08
N ALA A 141 3.26 3.20 -0.27
CA ALA A 141 4.30 2.22 -0.44
C ALA A 141 4.26 1.62 -1.83
N GLU A 142 5.45 1.47 -2.41
CA GLU A 142 5.72 0.86 -3.69
C GLU A 142 6.63 -0.36 -3.47
N ALA A 143 6.46 -1.37 -4.29
CA ALA A 143 7.21 -2.61 -4.21
C ALA A 143 7.68 -3.04 -5.59
N PRO A 144 8.73 -3.88 -5.68
CA PRO A 144 9.21 -4.40 -6.96
C PRO A 144 8.12 -5.15 -7.73
N GLU A 145 7.22 -5.82 -7.01
CA GLU A 145 6.00 -6.40 -7.55
C GLU A 145 4.81 -5.49 -7.16
N ALA A 146 3.94 -5.22 -8.13
CA ALA A 146 2.77 -4.38 -7.91
C ALA A 146 1.85 -5.00 -6.85
N TYR A 147 1.42 -4.21 -5.88
CA TYR A 147 0.40 -4.63 -4.92
C TYR A 147 -0.95 -4.79 -5.62
N ASP A 148 -1.55 -5.98 -5.49
CA ASP A 148 -2.97 -6.19 -5.73
C ASP A 148 -3.74 -6.33 -4.39
N ASP A 149 -5.08 -6.25 -4.43
CA ASP A 149 -5.92 -6.36 -3.24
C ASP A 149 -5.79 -7.73 -2.54
N THR A 150 -5.37 -8.76 -3.28
CA THR A 150 -5.12 -10.10 -2.75
C THR A 150 -3.70 -10.29 -2.23
N HIS A 151 -2.83 -9.29 -2.39
CA HIS A 151 -1.43 -9.42 -2.13
C HIS A 151 -1.21 -9.71 -0.63
N PRO A 152 -0.45 -10.76 -0.27
CA PRO A 152 -0.25 -11.15 1.13
C PRO A 152 0.26 -10.02 2.02
N VAL A 153 1.02 -9.10 1.42
CA VAL A 153 1.56 -7.92 2.11
C VAL A 153 0.46 -6.98 2.58
N THR A 154 -0.59 -6.75 1.79
CA THR A 154 -1.71 -5.85 2.18
C THR A 154 -2.33 -6.33 3.49
N ARG A 155 -2.65 -7.63 3.59
CA ARG A 155 -3.19 -8.25 4.81
C ARG A 155 -2.19 -8.26 5.96
N THR A 156 -0.91 -8.48 5.67
CA THR A 156 0.14 -8.48 6.70
C THR A 156 0.30 -7.09 7.33
N VAL A 157 0.33 -6.04 6.51
CA VAL A 157 0.42 -4.65 6.97
C VAL A 157 -0.87 -4.25 7.70
N GLU A 158 -2.04 -4.61 7.18
CA GLU A 158 -3.33 -4.36 7.83
C GLU A 158 -3.41 -5.03 9.21
N ALA A 159 -3.06 -6.32 9.31
CA ALA A 159 -3.03 -7.04 10.58
C ALA A 159 -2.04 -6.44 11.59
N ALA A 160 -0.86 -6.00 11.11
CA ALA A 160 0.13 -5.33 11.96
C ALA A 160 -0.39 -3.98 12.50
N LEU A 161 -1.05 -3.18 11.64
CA LEU A 161 -1.66 -1.91 12.04
C LEU A 161 -2.77 -2.12 13.07
N LEU A 162 -3.70 -3.05 12.81
CA LEU A 162 -4.80 -3.38 13.72
C LEU A 162 -4.29 -3.91 15.06
N SER A 163 -3.27 -4.78 15.05
CA SER A 163 -2.67 -5.32 16.27
C SER A 163 -2.03 -4.22 17.13
N ARG A 164 -1.36 -3.25 16.52
CA ARG A 164 -0.62 -2.20 17.24
C ARG A 164 -1.47 -1.02 17.68
N PHE A 165 -2.47 -0.66 16.89
CA PHE A 165 -3.24 0.57 17.05
C PHE A 165 -4.75 0.33 17.27
N GLY A 166 -5.25 -0.90 17.11
CA GLY A 166 -6.67 -1.24 17.19
C GLY A 166 -7.46 -0.70 16.01
N ASP A 167 -8.78 -0.52 16.20
CA ASP A 167 -9.71 0.07 15.21
C ASP A 167 -9.57 1.59 15.11
N ARG A 168 -8.32 2.09 15.04
CA ARG A 168 -8.11 3.50 14.71
C ARG A 168 -8.62 3.79 13.29
N ARG A 169 -8.99 5.05 13.10
CA ARG A 169 -9.54 5.65 11.88
C ARG A 169 -8.50 5.67 10.75
N ILE A 170 -8.17 4.50 10.22
CA ILE A 170 -7.14 4.29 9.21
C ILE A 170 -7.81 3.73 7.97
N LEU A 171 -7.55 4.34 6.83
CA LEU A 171 -7.96 3.79 5.54
C LEU A 171 -6.75 3.18 4.83
N LEU A 172 -6.77 1.86 4.66
CA LEU A 172 -5.77 1.11 3.89
C LEU A 172 -6.39 0.56 2.60
N THR A 173 -5.75 0.82 1.47
CA THR A 173 -6.21 0.37 0.14
C THR A 173 -5.04 0.14 -0.80
N THR A 174 -5.26 -0.53 -1.92
CA THR A 174 -4.32 -0.52 -3.05
C THR A 174 -4.82 0.40 -4.16
N LYS A 175 -3.90 0.97 -4.94
CA LYS A 175 -4.18 1.73 -6.17
C LYS A 175 -2.95 1.75 -7.08
N GLU A 176 -3.14 1.44 -8.36
CA GLU A 176 -2.05 1.44 -9.37
C GLU A 176 -0.80 0.69 -8.91
N GLY A 177 -0.98 -0.50 -8.31
CA GLY A 177 0.14 -1.31 -7.82
C GLY A 177 0.81 -0.79 -6.54
N ARG A 178 0.25 0.23 -5.88
CA ARG A 178 0.79 0.86 -4.67
C ARG A 178 -0.16 0.67 -3.49
N LEU A 179 0.41 0.49 -2.30
CA LEU A 179 -0.35 0.41 -1.05
C LEU A 179 -0.47 1.81 -0.45
N ILE A 180 -1.69 2.25 -0.17
CA ILE A 180 -2.00 3.60 0.32
C ILE A 180 -2.59 3.49 1.72
N CYS A 181 -2.07 4.31 2.63
CA CYS A 181 -2.56 4.47 3.99
C CYS A 181 -2.91 5.93 4.26
N VAL A 182 -4.18 6.22 4.52
CA VAL A 182 -4.67 7.55 4.89
C VAL A 182 -4.93 7.58 6.39
N VAL A 183 -4.32 8.54 7.08
CA VAL A 183 -4.47 8.71 8.53
C VAL A 183 -4.77 10.18 8.88
N PRO A 184 -5.51 10.43 9.97
CA PRO A 184 -5.58 11.74 10.59
C PRO A 184 -4.20 12.30 10.97
N ALA A 185 -4.02 13.61 10.88
CA ALA A 185 -2.74 14.27 11.14
C ALA A 185 -2.21 14.11 12.57
N ASP A 186 -3.09 13.89 13.55
CA ASP A 186 -2.74 13.60 14.94
C ASP A 186 -2.24 12.16 15.16
N GLN A 187 -2.20 11.33 14.09
CA GLN A 187 -1.79 9.93 14.11
C GLN A 187 -0.56 9.67 13.24
N GLU A 188 0.41 10.59 13.23
CA GLU A 188 1.63 10.48 12.43
C GLU A 188 2.42 9.16 12.70
N GLU A 189 2.37 8.68 13.93
CA GLU A 189 2.95 7.39 14.34
C GLU A 189 2.42 6.19 13.54
N VAL A 190 1.16 6.26 13.08
CA VAL A 190 0.51 5.19 12.32
C VAL A 190 1.06 5.15 10.90
N VAL A 191 1.15 6.30 10.21
CA VAL A 191 1.68 6.35 8.84
C VAL A 191 3.18 6.01 8.80
N ARG A 192 3.94 6.39 9.84
CA ARG A 192 5.34 5.98 10.01
C ARG A 192 5.47 4.48 10.25
N TYR A 193 4.59 3.89 11.05
CA TYR A 193 4.58 2.44 11.27
C TYR A 193 4.18 1.68 10.00
N PHE A 194 3.15 2.16 9.29
CA PHE A 194 2.74 1.67 7.98
C PHE A 194 3.93 1.60 7.00
N ALA A 195 4.66 2.70 6.83
CA ALA A 195 5.80 2.76 5.92
C ALA A 195 6.88 1.72 6.26
N LYS A 196 7.17 1.56 7.57
CA LYS A 196 8.11 0.53 8.05
C LYS A 196 7.63 -0.89 7.79
N GLN A 197 6.34 -1.18 8.02
CA GLN A 197 5.79 -2.52 7.78
C GLN A 197 5.75 -2.85 6.29
N ALA A 198 5.36 -1.89 5.44
CA ALA A 198 5.34 -2.07 3.99
C ALA A 198 6.76 -2.33 3.44
N TYR A 199 7.77 -1.59 3.93
CA TYR A 199 9.17 -1.84 3.62
C TYR A 199 9.62 -3.26 4.04
N ALA A 200 9.36 -3.63 5.30
CA ALA A 200 9.76 -4.93 5.83
C ALA A 200 9.10 -6.12 5.10
N ALA A 201 7.85 -5.96 4.67
CA ALA A 201 7.08 -7.00 4.04
C ALA A 201 7.45 -7.24 2.56
N THR A 202 8.16 -6.31 1.92
CA THR A 202 8.49 -6.39 0.48
C THR A 202 9.96 -6.63 0.18
N GLY A 203 10.82 -6.60 1.20
CA GLY A 203 12.23 -6.99 1.06
C GLY A 203 13.04 -6.13 0.08
N GLY A 204 12.57 -4.91 -0.21
CA GLY A 204 13.19 -4.02 -1.21
C GLY A 204 12.28 -2.93 -1.78
N GLY A 205 11.02 -2.83 -1.33
CA GLY A 205 10.14 -1.70 -1.70
C GLY A 205 10.57 -0.38 -1.05
N ARG A 206 9.84 0.69 -1.37
CA ARG A 206 10.06 2.03 -0.83
C ARG A 206 8.73 2.61 -0.37
N ALA A 207 8.76 3.43 0.67
CA ALA A 207 7.56 4.15 1.11
C ALA A 207 7.83 5.66 1.19
N ALA A 208 6.80 6.45 0.95
CA ALA A 208 6.82 7.90 1.10
C ALA A 208 5.63 8.38 1.91
N ILE A 209 5.83 9.45 2.68
CA ILE A 209 4.81 10.06 3.52
C ILE A 209 4.64 11.52 3.10
N GLY A 210 3.43 11.85 2.66
CA GLY A 210 3.03 13.23 2.37
C GLY A 210 2.71 14.01 3.64
N ARG A 211 2.72 15.34 3.53
CA ARG A 211 2.45 16.21 4.69
C ARG A 211 0.96 16.25 5.01
N PRO A 212 0.59 16.48 6.28
CA PRO A 212 -0.81 16.61 6.64
C PRO A 212 -1.43 17.87 6.05
N HIS A 213 -2.57 17.73 5.37
CA HIS A 213 -3.35 18.85 4.81
C HIS A 213 -4.84 18.72 5.16
N GLN A 214 -5.52 19.86 5.26
CA GLN A 214 -6.93 19.96 5.66
C GLN A 214 -7.88 19.50 4.56
N GLY A 215 -8.99 18.87 4.93
CA GLY A 215 -10.07 18.61 3.99
C GLY A 215 -9.88 17.36 3.12
N ALA A 216 -10.89 17.05 2.30
CA ALA A 216 -10.80 16.04 1.25
C ALA A 216 -9.66 16.34 0.26
N GLY A 217 -9.56 17.60 -0.20
CA GLY A 217 -8.46 18.04 -1.06
C GLY A 217 -7.08 17.94 -0.40
N GLY A 218 -7.03 17.97 0.94
CA GLY A 218 -5.80 17.73 1.69
C GLY A 218 -5.29 16.30 1.58
N VAL A 219 -6.19 15.31 1.54
CA VAL A 219 -5.82 13.91 1.27
C VAL A 219 -5.16 13.79 -0.10
N VAL A 220 -5.76 14.40 -1.13
CA VAL A 220 -5.22 14.39 -2.50
C VAL A 220 -3.83 15.02 -2.54
N ARG A 221 -3.67 16.20 -1.95
CA ARG A 221 -2.38 16.89 -1.90
C ARG A 221 -1.32 16.09 -1.16
N SER A 222 -1.66 15.47 -0.03
CA SER A 222 -0.73 14.61 0.69
C SER A 222 -0.37 13.36 -0.12
N TYR A 223 -1.32 12.80 -0.87
CA TYR A 223 -1.06 11.65 -1.76
C TYR A 223 -0.10 12.03 -2.88
N GLU A 224 -0.35 13.15 -3.59
CA GLU A 224 0.54 13.67 -4.63
C GLU A 224 1.94 13.99 -4.10
N GLU A 225 2.06 14.54 -2.89
CA GLU A 225 3.35 14.78 -2.25
C GLU A 225 4.13 13.49 -1.99
N ALA A 226 3.45 12.42 -1.57
CA ALA A 226 4.07 11.11 -1.39
C ALA A 226 4.52 10.51 -2.74
N LEU A 227 3.69 10.62 -3.79
CA LEU A 227 4.06 10.16 -5.13
C LEU A 227 5.26 10.91 -5.70
N ASN A 228 5.26 12.24 -5.57
CA ASN A 228 6.37 13.08 -6.02
C ASN A 228 7.65 12.77 -5.26
N ALA A 229 7.57 12.41 -3.97
CA ALA A 229 8.73 11.97 -3.20
C ALA A 229 9.32 10.66 -3.75
N LEU A 230 8.48 9.67 -4.11
CA LEU A 230 8.93 8.43 -4.74
C LEU A 230 9.61 8.69 -6.10
N ASP A 231 8.95 9.42 -7.01
CA ASP A 231 9.51 9.77 -8.34
C ASP A 231 10.84 10.52 -8.22
N LEU A 232 10.88 11.50 -7.31
CA LEU A 232 12.08 12.28 -7.07
C LEU A 232 13.23 11.40 -6.62
N ALA A 233 12.98 10.53 -5.65
CA ALA A 233 14.01 9.67 -5.08
C ALA A 233 14.62 8.73 -6.13
N ASP A 234 13.83 8.26 -7.09
CA ASP A 234 14.33 7.47 -8.22
C ASP A 234 15.19 8.33 -9.17
N ARG A 235 14.75 9.55 -9.49
CA ARG A 235 15.48 10.46 -10.39
C ARG A 235 16.81 10.95 -9.83
N ILE A 236 16.87 11.21 -8.52
CA ILE A 236 18.09 11.73 -7.89
C ILE A 236 18.91 10.66 -7.17
N GLY A 237 18.48 9.39 -7.19
CA GLY A 237 19.21 8.27 -6.59
C GLY A 237 19.28 8.32 -5.07
N LEU A 238 18.18 8.72 -4.42
CA LEU A 238 18.02 8.55 -2.97
C LEU A 238 17.72 7.07 -2.69
N ASP A 239 18.35 6.51 -1.65
CA ASP A 239 18.24 5.08 -1.29
C ASP A 239 17.47 4.88 0.03
N GLU A 240 16.91 5.94 0.60
CA GLU A 240 16.17 5.88 1.86
C GLU A 240 14.92 4.98 1.71
N PRO A 241 14.71 4.03 2.63
CA PRO A 241 13.58 3.11 2.56
C PRO A 241 12.24 3.82 2.83
N VAL A 242 12.27 4.91 3.61
CA VAL A 242 11.11 5.73 3.95
C VAL A 242 11.45 7.19 3.70
N LEU A 243 10.72 7.81 2.80
CA LEU A 243 10.84 9.20 2.42
C LEU A 243 9.77 10.04 3.12
N HIS A 244 10.13 11.24 3.53
CA HIS A 244 9.18 12.24 4.00
C HIS A 244 9.15 13.38 3.01
N ALA A 245 7.98 13.69 2.43
CA ALA A 245 7.85 14.78 1.47
C ALA A 245 8.26 16.14 2.08
N ALA A 246 8.15 16.29 3.40
CA ALA A 246 8.61 17.46 4.14
C ALA A 246 10.13 17.70 4.02
N ASP A 247 10.93 16.63 3.89
CA ASP A 247 12.38 16.71 3.81
C ASP A 247 12.87 17.00 2.38
N LEU A 248 11.97 16.86 1.40
CA LEU A 248 12.29 16.96 -0.03
C LEU A 248 11.74 18.24 -0.68
N LEU A 249 11.24 19.20 0.09
CA LEU A 249 10.52 20.38 -0.44
C LEU A 249 11.37 21.29 -1.33
N VAL A 250 12.71 21.25 -1.21
CA VAL A 250 13.61 22.03 -2.05
C VAL A 250 13.59 21.56 -3.51
N PHE A 251 13.47 20.26 -3.75
CA PHE A 251 13.60 19.70 -5.10
C PHE A 251 12.43 20.07 -6.01
N PRO A 252 11.15 20.03 -5.58
CA PRO A 252 10.04 20.57 -6.37
C PRO A 252 10.20 22.06 -6.69
N VAL A 253 10.81 22.84 -5.80
CA VAL A 253 11.08 24.26 -6.07
C VAL A 253 12.12 24.40 -7.18
N LEU A 254 13.19 23.61 -7.14
CA LEU A 254 14.22 23.57 -8.19
C LEU A 254 13.65 23.07 -9.53
N ALA A 255 12.72 22.12 -9.50
CA ALA A 255 12.14 21.52 -10.69
C ALA A 255 11.01 22.36 -11.35
N ARG A 256 10.53 23.43 -10.70
CA ARG A 256 9.43 24.27 -11.23
C ARG A 256 9.81 25.00 -12.51
N ASP A 257 11.00 25.55 -12.56
CA ASP A 257 11.52 26.28 -13.71
C ASP A 257 12.54 25.41 -14.45
N ARG A 258 12.02 24.57 -15.34
CA ARG A 258 12.82 23.61 -16.10
C ARG A 258 13.84 24.31 -17.00
N GLU A 259 13.48 25.45 -17.57
CA GLU A 259 14.35 26.22 -18.48
C GLU A 259 15.50 26.87 -17.69
N ALA A 260 15.19 27.54 -16.58
CA ALA A 260 16.25 28.10 -15.72
C ALA A 260 17.17 27.02 -15.14
N MET A 261 16.63 25.83 -14.83
CA MET A 261 17.45 24.69 -14.40
C MET A 261 18.34 24.17 -15.53
N ALA A 262 17.82 24.05 -16.75
CA ALA A 262 18.59 23.66 -17.92
C ALA A 262 19.73 24.65 -18.22
N ASP A 263 19.45 25.95 -18.16
CA ASP A 263 20.45 27.00 -18.33
C ASP A 263 21.55 26.92 -17.26
N LEU A 264 21.18 26.67 -16.00
CA LEU A 264 22.14 26.46 -14.92
C LEU A 264 23.02 25.23 -15.18
N VAL A 265 22.43 24.10 -15.57
CA VAL A 265 23.18 22.87 -15.89
C VAL A 265 24.14 23.13 -17.06
N GLN A 266 23.65 23.72 -18.15
CA GLN A 266 24.45 23.97 -19.34
C GLN A 266 25.58 24.97 -19.07
N SER A 267 25.30 26.04 -18.32
CA SER A 267 26.30 27.05 -17.98
C SER A 267 27.36 26.52 -17.01
N ALA A 268 26.97 25.76 -15.97
CA ALA A 268 27.89 25.34 -14.92
C ALA A 268 28.61 24.02 -15.25
N LEU A 269 27.93 23.09 -15.93
CA LEU A 269 28.40 21.72 -16.16
C LEU A 269 28.60 21.38 -17.64
N GLY A 270 28.04 22.14 -18.58
CA GLY A 270 28.23 21.95 -20.02
C GLY A 270 29.71 21.79 -20.45
N PRO A 271 30.67 22.58 -19.91
CA PRO A 271 32.09 22.39 -20.22
C PRO A 271 32.65 21.00 -19.90
N LEU A 272 32.03 20.23 -18.99
CA LEU A 272 32.45 18.87 -18.66
C LEU A 272 32.33 17.91 -19.85
N GLN A 273 31.48 18.21 -20.85
CA GLN A 273 31.38 17.41 -22.09
C GLN A 273 32.70 17.36 -22.86
N GLN A 274 33.57 18.36 -22.70
CA GLN A 274 34.90 18.42 -23.33
C GLN A 274 35.92 17.49 -22.66
N ALA A 275 35.58 16.86 -21.53
CA ALA A 275 36.45 15.90 -20.88
C ALA A 275 36.56 14.62 -21.72
N ARG A 276 37.74 13.98 -21.68
CA ARG A 276 37.94 12.66 -22.27
C ARG A 276 37.04 11.65 -21.55
N GLY A 277 36.11 11.04 -22.29
CA GLY A 277 35.09 10.15 -21.73
C GLY A 277 33.75 10.84 -21.40
N GLY A 278 33.57 12.10 -21.80
CA GLY A 278 32.34 12.87 -21.60
C GLY A 278 32.17 13.41 -20.19
N ALA A 279 31.01 14.01 -19.92
CA ALA A 279 30.71 14.64 -18.63
C ALA A 279 30.49 13.63 -17.49
N GLN A 280 29.99 12.43 -17.79
CA GLN A 280 29.52 11.46 -16.80
C GLN A 280 30.53 11.15 -15.67
N PRO A 281 31.81 10.80 -15.95
CA PRO A 281 32.74 10.44 -14.87
C PRO A 281 33.05 11.60 -13.90
N LEU A 282 32.93 12.84 -14.38
CA LEU A 282 33.14 14.04 -13.57
C LEU A 282 31.86 14.40 -12.78
N LEU A 283 30.68 14.13 -13.33
CA LEU A 283 29.42 14.22 -12.58
C LEU A 283 29.37 13.20 -11.45
N ASP A 284 29.74 11.94 -11.71
CA ASP A 284 29.83 10.90 -10.68
C ASP A 284 30.78 11.32 -9.55
N THR A 285 31.85 12.05 -9.91
CA THR A 285 32.81 12.62 -8.96
C THR A 285 32.16 13.71 -8.10
N LEU A 286 31.42 14.64 -8.71
CA LEU A 286 30.70 15.70 -7.99
C LEU A 286 29.64 15.12 -7.05
N HIS A 287 28.82 14.18 -7.52
CA HIS A 287 27.81 13.52 -6.69
C HIS A 287 28.45 12.81 -5.50
N ALA A 288 29.43 11.92 -5.74
CA ALA A 288 30.09 11.20 -4.66
C ALA A 288 30.78 12.15 -3.65
N TYR A 289 31.32 13.27 -4.14
CA TYR A 289 31.94 14.30 -3.30
C TYR A 289 30.92 15.03 -2.42
N PHE A 290 29.80 15.48 -2.98
CA PHE A 290 28.75 16.18 -2.23
C PHE A 290 28.01 15.24 -1.27
N ASP A 291 27.69 14.02 -1.70
CA ASP A 291 27.04 13.01 -0.86
C ASP A 291 27.92 12.55 0.31
N ALA A 292 29.24 12.77 0.21
CA ALA A 292 30.21 12.49 1.27
C ALA A 292 30.47 13.71 2.17
N GLY A 293 29.63 14.75 2.11
CA GLY A 293 29.82 15.98 2.89
C GLY A 293 31.09 16.72 2.50
N CYS A 294 31.49 16.64 1.23
CA CYS A 294 32.73 17.23 0.70
C CYS A 294 34.01 16.62 1.30
N VAL A 295 33.95 15.39 1.83
CA VAL A 295 35.10 14.64 2.33
C VAL A 295 35.71 13.80 1.20
N ALA A 296 36.81 14.27 0.62
CA ALA A 296 37.48 13.61 -0.51
C ALA A 296 37.85 12.15 -0.23
N ALA A 297 38.32 11.82 0.98
CA ALA A 297 38.67 10.44 1.33
C ALA A 297 37.46 9.48 1.28
N GLN A 298 36.27 9.94 1.70
CA GLN A 298 35.05 9.14 1.70
C GLN A 298 34.47 9.01 0.29
N ALA A 299 34.47 10.10 -0.48
CA ALA A 299 34.08 10.08 -1.89
C ALA A 299 34.96 9.15 -2.75
N ALA A 300 36.28 9.19 -2.54
CA ALA A 300 37.22 8.32 -3.23
C ALA A 300 36.94 6.84 -2.92
N ARG A 301 36.65 6.49 -1.66
CA ARG A 301 36.25 5.12 -1.29
C ARG A 301 34.96 4.68 -2.00
N ARG A 302 33.94 5.54 -2.05
CA ARG A 302 32.66 5.25 -2.75
C ARG A 302 32.86 4.97 -4.24
N LEU A 303 33.79 5.68 -4.88
CA LEU A 303 34.11 5.51 -6.30
C LEU A 303 35.20 4.45 -6.57
N ASN A 304 35.69 3.73 -5.55
CA ASN A 304 36.83 2.82 -5.66
C ASN A 304 38.09 3.48 -6.28
N LEU A 305 38.36 4.74 -5.90
CA LEU A 305 39.50 5.53 -6.34
C LEU A 305 40.49 5.79 -5.20
N SER A 306 41.74 6.11 -5.55
CA SER A 306 42.64 6.73 -4.58
C SER A 306 42.22 8.18 -4.31
N VAL A 307 42.52 8.70 -3.12
CA VAL A 307 42.25 10.11 -2.78
C VAL A 307 42.90 11.06 -3.79
N ARG A 308 44.14 10.76 -4.22
CA ARG A 308 44.87 11.53 -5.25
C ARG A 308 44.12 11.56 -6.58
N ALA A 309 43.57 10.44 -7.02
CA ALA A 309 42.79 10.37 -8.25
C ALA A 309 41.49 11.19 -8.15
N LEU A 310 40.81 11.17 -7.01
CA LEU A 310 39.64 12.02 -6.79
C LEU A 310 40.01 13.51 -6.80
N THR A 311 41.05 13.91 -6.06
CA THR A 311 41.54 15.31 -6.04
C THR A 311 41.89 15.79 -7.45
N TYR A 312 42.57 14.96 -8.25
CA TYR A 312 42.85 15.28 -9.65
C TYR A 312 41.58 15.48 -10.48
N ARG A 313 40.52 14.67 -10.27
CA ARG A 313 39.24 14.87 -10.95
C ARG A 313 38.55 16.16 -10.51
N LEU A 314 38.57 16.51 -9.24
CA LEU A 314 38.03 17.79 -8.73
C LEU A 314 38.78 18.99 -9.31
N GLU A 315 40.11 18.95 -9.37
CA GLU A 315 40.92 19.97 -10.05
C GLU A 315 40.61 20.05 -11.54
N ARG A 316 40.35 18.90 -12.18
CA ARG A 316 39.97 18.87 -13.61
C ARG A 316 38.61 19.50 -13.82
N ILE A 317 37.63 19.25 -12.95
CA ILE A 317 36.34 19.95 -12.97
C ILE A 317 36.57 21.45 -12.88
N HIS A 318 37.35 21.91 -11.89
CA HIS A 318 37.67 23.32 -11.74
C HIS A 318 38.29 23.95 -12.99
N ARG A 319 39.27 23.28 -13.61
CA ARG A 319 39.89 23.76 -14.86
C ARG A 319 38.92 23.85 -16.05
N LEU A 320 37.93 22.96 -16.11
CA LEU A 320 36.96 22.93 -17.22
C LEU A 320 35.82 23.93 -17.02
N THR A 321 35.29 24.03 -15.81
CA THR A 321 34.10 24.84 -15.49
C THR A 321 34.45 26.24 -14.98
N GLY A 322 35.71 26.48 -14.60
CA GLY A 322 36.13 27.69 -13.88
C GLY A 322 35.65 27.75 -12.42
N SER A 323 34.84 26.79 -11.97
CA SER A 323 34.22 26.76 -10.64
C SER A 323 34.90 25.71 -9.77
N ASP A 324 35.41 26.11 -8.60
CA ASP A 324 36.11 25.21 -7.67
C ASP A 324 35.10 24.45 -6.78
N PRO A 325 35.00 23.11 -6.85
CA PRO A 325 34.10 22.33 -5.98
C PRO A 325 34.40 22.46 -4.48
N THR A 326 35.61 22.88 -4.11
CA THR A 326 36.04 23.04 -2.73
C THR A 326 35.73 24.43 -2.16
N ASP A 327 35.56 25.43 -3.02
CA ASP A 327 35.13 26.77 -2.61
C ASP A 327 33.63 26.79 -2.25
N PRO A 328 33.22 27.34 -1.09
CA PRO A 328 31.81 27.30 -0.66
C PRO A 328 30.81 27.95 -1.62
N VAL A 329 31.19 29.04 -2.31
CA VAL A 329 30.28 29.78 -3.19
C VAL A 329 30.10 29.04 -4.51
N HIS A 330 31.22 28.60 -5.12
CA HIS A 330 31.19 27.78 -6.33
C HIS A 330 30.51 26.42 -6.09
N ARG A 331 30.73 25.82 -4.92
CA ARG A 331 30.13 24.55 -4.51
C ARG A 331 28.61 24.58 -4.57
N TYR A 332 27.97 25.62 -4.04
CA TYR A 332 26.50 25.70 -4.07
C TYR A 332 25.95 25.65 -5.51
N THR A 333 26.58 26.39 -6.41
CA THR A 333 26.24 26.41 -7.84
C THR A 333 26.44 25.03 -8.47
N LEU A 334 27.62 24.42 -8.27
CA LEU A 334 27.94 23.11 -8.83
C LEU A 334 27.06 21.99 -8.27
N GLN A 335 26.73 22.04 -6.98
CA GLN A 335 25.85 21.05 -6.34
C GLN A 335 24.42 21.18 -6.84
N THR A 336 23.91 22.41 -6.96
CA THR A 336 22.57 22.66 -7.50
C THR A 336 22.49 22.24 -8.96
N ALA A 337 23.49 22.56 -9.78
CA ALA A 337 23.57 22.12 -11.16
C ALA A 337 23.69 20.59 -11.26
N ALA A 338 24.45 19.93 -10.37
CA ALA A 338 24.58 18.47 -10.39
C ALA A 338 23.27 17.75 -10.00
N ILE A 339 22.47 18.34 -9.11
CA ILE A 339 21.09 17.89 -8.82
C ILE A 339 20.20 18.12 -10.04
N GLY A 340 20.27 19.32 -10.64
CA GLY A 340 19.56 19.66 -11.87
C GLY A 340 19.83 18.69 -13.01
N ALA A 341 21.10 18.30 -13.21
CA ALA A 341 21.52 17.32 -14.20
C ALA A 341 20.81 15.97 -14.00
N ARG A 342 20.73 15.46 -12.75
CA ARG A 342 19.97 14.24 -12.45
C ARG A 342 18.48 14.40 -12.72
N LEU A 343 17.89 15.52 -12.28
CA LEU A 343 16.47 15.80 -12.53
C LEU A 343 16.16 15.84 -14.03
N LEU A 344 17.04 16.42 -14.84
CA LEU A 344 16.84 16.57 -16.29
C LEU A 344 17.35 15.38 -17.11
N ASP A 345 17.88 14.34 -16.47
CA ASP A 345 18.48 13.17 -17.12
C ASP A 345 19.65 13.53 -18.06
N TRP A 346 20.39 14.59 -17.72
CA TRP A 346 21.59 15.03 -18.44
C TRP A 346 22.84 14.33 -17.88
N PRO A 347 23.78 13.86 -18.71
CA PRO A 347 23.94 14.11 -20.16
C PRO A 347 23.31 13.04 -21.06
N ALA A 348 22.47 12.14 -20.54
CA ALA A 348 21.83 11.09 -21.34
C ALA A 348 20.75 11.65 -22.29
N LYS A 349 20.08 12.72 -21.87
CA LYS A 349 19.18 13.54 -22.68
C LYS A 349 19.77 14.94 -22.88
N ASP A 350 19.57 15.47 -24.07
CA ASP A 350 19.81 16.88 -24.35
C ASP A 350 18.78 17.74 -23.59
N LEU A 351 19.22 18.94 -23.18
CA LEU A 351 18.45 19.85 -22.33
C LEU A 351 17.37 20.61 -23.08
#